data_AF-A0A2K0UTD1-F1
#
_entry.id   AF-A0A2K0UTD1-F1
#
_cell.length_a   1.000
_cell.length_b   1.000
_cell.length_c   1.000
_cell.angle_alpha   90.00
_cell.angle_beta   90.00
_cell.angle_gamma   90.00
#
_symmetry.space_group_name_H-M   'P 1'
#
loop_
_entity.id
_entity.type
_entity.pdbx_description
1 polymer ?
#
loop_
_entity_poly.entity_id
_entity_poly.type
_entity_poly.pdbx_seq_one_letter_code
_entity_poly.pdbx_strand_id
1 'polypeptide(L)'
;MKSLTSMAIAAALALFAGSSSASPTSYCNGKSNKICYTWAVPSSTASSSSGNLFIRIQAPVEYQWIGLGTGDKMSCSTMFLIYQDGTGNVTLSTRMGRGHEMPEHSRMRSVRLIEGSDVVNKTMVANIHSGDLGNMHFKGSNQWISAWKTGSSLHTTDIDADIEEHDGHNSFSVDFSEAVVNYNSNPFIHMMTDTPNGATSGGGGEGNTSTIHGIIMSVVFLLGYPLGSLLMPIIGKWFIHATWQMIVFITMWAGFVAGKLAADLVQRSTCIIGTVVCGLMVIQPILGGLHHRNFAKHQCRTGISHAHIWYGRALMILGIVNGGLGLQLAGASKKLIVGYGVVGLVTSLMYTAGAVRKMLRGAKKHQHEPMKYNGSYSAVALI
;
A
#
# COMPACT_ATOMS: atom_id res chain seq x y z
N MET A 1 -73.68 -15.66 21.56
CA MET A 1 -73.53 -14.91 20.29
C MET A 1 -72.19 -14.18 20.36
N LYS A 2 -71.10 -14.84 19.93
CA LYS A 2 -70.39 -14.60 18.65
C LYS A 2 -69.98 -13.11 18.53
N SER A 3 -68.79 -12.73 19.01
CA SER A 3 -67.55 -12.58 18.20
C SER A 3 -67.83 -11.90 16.87
N LEU A 4 -67.61 -10.58 16.78
CA LEU A 4 -67.55 -9.82 15.52
C LEU A 4 -67.09 -8.35 15.74
N THR A 5 -66.03 -8.09 16.52
CA THR A 5 -65.45 -6.72 16.59
C THR A 5 -63.96 -6.75 16.92
N SER A 6 -63.14 -7.25 15.99
CA SER A 6 -61.69 -7.03 16.03
C SER A 6 -61.10 -7.18 14.63
N MET A 7 -61.56 -6.34 13.71
CA MET A 7 -60.95 -6.26 12.37
C MET A 7 -61.25 -4.91 11.72
N ALA A 8 -60.96 -3.80 12.41
CA ALA A 8 -61.16 -2.46 11.81
C ALA A 8 -60.27 -1.34 12.39
N ILE A 9 -59.17 -1.63 13.09
CA ILE A 9 -58.22 -0.58 13.53
C ILE A 9 -56.77 -1.07 13.43
N ALA A 10 -56.40 -1.58 12.25
CA ALA A 10 -54.99 -1.84 11.90
C ALA A 10 -54.70 -1.49 10.43
N ALA A 11 -55.44 -0.51 9.87
CA ALA A 11 -55.32 -0.09 8.48
C ALA A 11 -55.13 1.44 8.34
N ALA A 12 -54.44 2.06 9.29
CA ALA A 12 -54.13 3.50 9.22
C ALA A 12 -52.69 3.86 9.64
N LEU A 13 -51.76 2.90 9.65
CA LEU A 13 -50.34 3.13 9.99
C LEU A 13 -49.35 2.43 9.05
N ALA A 14 -49.73 2.24 7.78
CA ALA A 14 -48.85 1.70 6.73
C ALA A 14 -48.87 2.54 5.44
N LEU A 15 -49.08 3.86 5.55
CA LEU A 15 -48.89 4.82 4.46
C LEU A 15 -47.85 5.87 4.86
N PHE A 16 -46.70 5.40 5.30
CA PHE A 16 -45.44 6.10 5.03
C PHE A 16 -44.52 5.08 4.36
N ALA A 17 -44.89 4.66 3.15
CA ALA A 17 -43.88 4.28 2.18
C ALA A 17 -43.02 5.54 2.03
N GLY A 18 -41.85 5.54 2.66
CA GLY A 18 -40.92 6.65 2.61
C GLY A 18 -40.79 7.07 1.15
N SER A 19 -41.01 8.35 0.88
CA SER A 19 -40.68 8.92 -0.41
C SER A 19 -39.18 8.66 -0.59
N SER A 20 -38.82 7.67 -1.40
CA SER A 20 -37.43 7.46 -1.82
C SER A 20 -36.99 8.76 -2.44
N SER A 21 -36.22 9.54 -1.69
CA SER A 21 -35.73 10.82 -2.15
C SER A 21 -34.77 10.47 -3.28
N ALA A 22 -35.14 10.83 -4.51
CA ALA A 22 -34.35 10.62 -5.70
C ALA A 22 -33.09 11.51 -5.61
N SER A 23 -32.07 10.99 -4.93
CA SER A 23 -30.86 11.71 -4.58
C SER A 23 -29.64 10.95 -5.09
N PRO A 24 -28.64 11.64 -5.65
CA PRO A 24 -27.39 11.00 -6.03
C PRO A 24 -26.69 10.33 -4.84
N THR A 25 -26.10 9.15 -5.06
CA THR A 25 -25.31 8.44 -4.04
C THR A 25 -23.88 8.95 -4.03
N SER A 26 -23.31 9.21 -2.86
CA SER A 26 -21.95 9.73 -2.72
C SER A 26 -21.05 8.82 -1.89
N TYR A 27 -19.78 8.75 -2.28
CA TYR A 27 -18.70 8.08 -1.59
C TYR A 27 -17.50 9.03 -1.45
N CYS A 28 -16.96 9.17 -0.24
CA CYS A 28 -15.82 10.05 0.00
C CYS A 28 -14.64 9.29 0.61
N ASN A 29 -13.44 9.65 0.17
CA ASN A 29 -12.17 9.10 0.61
C ASN A 29 -11.06 10.18 0.69
N GLY A 30 -9.81 9.73 0.83
CA GLY A 30 -8.66 10.59 1.04
C GLY A 30 -8.55 11.08 2.48
N LYS A 31 -7.50 11.86 2.77
CA LYS A 31 -7.24 12.39 4.11
C LYS A 31 -8.40 13.32 4.51
N SER A 32 -9.05 12.99 5.63
CA SER A 32 -10.22 13.72 6.13
C SER A 32 -11.44 13.69 5.19
N ASN A 33 -11.59 12.66 4.35
CA ASN A 33 -12.76 12.44 3.47
C ASN A 33 -13.06 13.60 2.51
N LYS A 34 -12.02 14.29 2.02
CA LYS A 34 -12.16 15.47 1.16
C LYS A 34 -12.31 15.16 -0.32
N ILE A 35 -12.01 13.93 -0.76
CA ILE A 35 -12.18 13.52 -2.14
C ILE A 35 -13.52 12.80 -2.23
N CYS A 36 -14.46 13.32 -3.00
CA CYS A 36 -15.81 12.78 -3.08
C CYS A 36 -16.18 12.44 -4.53
N TYR A 37 -16.87 11.31 -4.67
CA TYR A 37 -17.41 10.80 -5.92
C TYR A 37 -18.90 10.64 -5.73
N THR A 38 -19.68 11.09 -6.71
CA THR A 38 -21.14 11.02 -6.65
C THR A 38 -21.68 10.44 -7.94
N TRP A 39 -22.61 9.50 -7.84
CA TRP A 39 -23.29 8.87 -8.97
C TRP A 39 -24.76 9.25 -8.99
N ALA A 40 -25.28 9.50 -10.19
CA ALA A 40 -26.70 9.64 -10.43
C ALA A 40 -27.09 8.85 -11.69
N VAL A 41 -28.02 7.91 -11.51
CA VAL A 41 -28.50 7.00 -12.53
C VAL A 41 -29.91 7.43 -12.92
N PRO A 42 -30.14 7.93 -14.15
CA PRO A 42 -31.49 8.27 -14.56
C PRO A 42 -32.41 7.05 -14.55
N SER A 43 -33.67 7.24 -14.15
CA SER A 43 -34.66 6.16 -14.05
C SER A 43 -34.91 5.43 -15.39
N SER A 44 -34.75 6.12 -16.52
CA SER A 44 -34.76 5.50 -17.85
C SER A 44 -33.61 4.54 -18.08
N THR A 45 -32.43 4.80 -17.50
CA THR A 45 -31.26 3.93 -17.58
C THR A 45 -31.38 2.76 -16.60
N ALA A 46 -31.85 3.01 -15.38
CA ALA A 46 -32.12 1.95 -14.41
C ALA A 46 -33.16 0.93 -14.92
N SER A 47 -34.13 1.36 -15.73
CA SER A 47 -35.17 0.50 -16.30
C SER A 47 -34.73 -0.26 -17.55
N SER A 48 -33.98 0.38 -18.45
CA SER A 48 -33.50 -0.22 -19.71
C SER A 48 -32.17 -0.97 -19.58
N SER A 49 -31.47 -0.83 -18.43
CA SER A 49 -30.14 -1.41 -18.16
C SER A 49 -29.05 -0.96 -19.14
N SER A 50 -29.24 0.16 -19.82
CA SER A 50 -28.25 0.81 -20.70
C SER A 50 -28.58 2.30 -20.81
N GLY A 51 -27.57 3.15 -20.95
CA GLY A 51 -27.77 4.57 -21.19
C GLY A 51 -26.88 5.48 -20.37
N ASN A 52 -27.41 6.64 -19.98
CA ASN A 52 -26.65 7.72 -19.38
C ASN A 52 -26.31 7.43 -17.91
N LEU A 53 -25.11 7.82 -17.51
CA LEU A 53 -24.66 7.84 -16.12
C LEU A 53 -24.04 9.22 -15.86
N PHE A 54 -24.45 9.84 -14.76
CA PHE A 54 -23.86 11.10 -14.32
C PHE A 54 -22.91 10.82 -13.15
N ILE A 55 -21.68 11.32 -13.27
CA ILE A 55 -20.64 11.18 -12.26
C ILE A 55 -20.18 12.58 -11.88
N ARG A 56 -20.05 12.87 -10.59
CA ARG A 56 -19.36 14.07 -10.10
C ARG A 56 -18.12 13.65 -9.34
N ILE A 57 -16.99 14.26 -9.67
CA ILE A 57 -15.73 14.11 -8.94
C ILE A 57 -15.41 15.45 -8.29
N GLN A 58 -15.08 15.40 -7.01
CA GLN A 58 -14.75 16.57 -6.21
C GLN A 58 -13.49 16.33 -5.39
N ALA A 59 -12.57 17.28 -5.42
CA ALA A 59 -11.39 17.24 -4.57
C ALA A 59 -10.77 18.64 -4.38
N PRO A 60 -10.12 18.92 -3.24
CA PRO A 60 -9.36 20.14 -3.05
C PRO A 60 -8.24 20.31 -4.08
N VAL A 61 -7.87 21.55 -4.37
CA VAL A 61 -6.77 21.90 -5.30
C VAL A 61 -5.36 21.51 -4.79
N GLU A 62 -5.26 20.93 -3.60
CA GLU A 62 -4.01 20.36 -3.05
C GLU A 62 -3.62 19.03 -3.71
N TYR A 63 -4.56 18.43 -4.44
CA TYR A 63 -4.32 17.26 -5.27
C TYR A 63 -3.90 17.70 -6.67
N GLN A 64 -2.79 17.15 -7.15
CA GLN A 64 -2.28 17.36 -8.50
C GLN A 64 -3.23 16.75 -9.55
N TRP A 65 -3.71 15.53 -9.29
CA TRP A 65 -4.71 14.84 -10.10
C TRP A 65 -5.53 13.86 -9.25
N ILE A 66 -6.77 13.59 -9.68
CA ILE A 66 -7.67 12.60 -9.06
C ILE A 66 -8.24 11.71 -10.16
N GLY A 67 -8.33 10.41 -9.89
CA GLY A 67 -8.86 9.41 -10.80
C GLY A 67 -10.00 8.61 -10.16
N LEU A 68 -11.05 8.36 -10.94
CA LEU A 68 -12.08 7.36 -10.66
C LEU A 68 -12.04 6.30 -11.77
N GLY A 69 -12.06 5.02 -11.41
CA GLY A 69 -12.02 3.92 -12.37
C GLY A 69 -13.10 2.87 -12.12
N THR A 70 -13.60 2.25 -13.18
CA THR A 70 -14.54 1.12 -13.09
C THR A 70 -13.82 -0.17 -12.70
N GLY A 71 -14.52 -1.09 -12.03
CA GLY A 71 -13.97 -2.40 -11.68
C GLY A 71 -13.19 -2.40 -10.36
N ASP A 72 -12.48 -3.50 -10.08
CA ASP A 72 -11.79 -3.76 -8.81
C ASP A 72 -10.27 -3.57 -8.88
N LYS A 73 -9.72 -3.25 -10.05
CA LYS A 73 -8.29 -3.14 -10.32
C LYS A 73 -8.01 -2.23 -11.51
N MET A 74 -6.76 -1.79 -11.63
CA MET A 74 -6.32 -0.87 -12.69
C MET A 74 -6.43 -1.49 -14.09
N SER A 75 -6.09 -2.77 -14.25
CA SER A 75 -6.19 -3.48 -15.54
C SER A 75 -7.63 -3.58 -16.01
N CYS A 76 -7.88 -3.21 -17.27
CA CYS A 76 -9.19 -3.16 -17.92
C CYS A 76 -10.18 -2.17 -17.28
N SER A 77 -9.68 -1.22 -16.48
CA SER A 77 -10.51 -0.16 -15.91
C SER A 77 -10.65 1.00 -16.89
N THR A 78 -11.89 1.43 -17.09
CA THR A 78 -12.23 2.72 -17.69
C THR A 78 -12.05 3.79 -16.62
N MET A 79 -11.17 4.76 -16.87
CA MET A 79 -10.80 5.76 -15.87
C MET A 79 -11.17 7.17 -16.31
N PHE A 80 -11.60 7.97 -15.34
CA PHE A 80 -11.85 9.39 -15.43
C PHE A 80 -10.84 10.11 -14.54
N LEU A 81 -9.87 10.76 -15.17
CA LEU A 81 -8.88 11.57 -14.46
C LEU A 81 -9.21 13.04 -14.61
N ILE A 82 -9.11 13.77 -13.50
CA ILE A 82 -9.30 15.21 -13.46
C ILE A 82 -8.09 15.91 -12.84
N TYR A 83 -7.78 17.09 -13.37
CA TYR A 83 -6.75 17.99 -12.86
C TYR A 83 -7.08 19.42 -13.29
N GLN A 84 -6.48 20.42 -12.65
CA GLN A 84 -6.76 21.82 -12.97
C GLN A 84 -6.15 22.16 -14.33
N ASP A 85 -6.93 22.87 -15.15
CA ASP A 85 -6.53 23.27 -16.50
C ASP A 85 -5.55 24.45 -16.51
N GLY A 86 -5.50 25.18 -15.38
CA GLY A 86 -4.68 26.35 -15.20
C GLY A 86 -5.35 27.71 -15.41
N THR A 87 -6.57 27.72 -15.91
CA THR A 87 -7.35 28.94 -16.19
C THR A 87 -8.51 29.12 -15.21
N GLY A 88 -8.59 28.25 -14.20
CA GLY A 88 -9.65 28.23 -13.21
C GLY A 88 -10.65 27.11 -13.42
N ASN A 89 -10.47 26.26 -14.44
CA ASN A 89 -11.35 25.14 -14.76
C ASN A 89 -10.63 23.79 -14.57
N VAL A 90 -11.30 22.69 -14.92
CA VAL A 90 -10.78 21.33 -14.84
C VAL A 90 -10.64 20.70 -16.22
N THR A 91 -9.56 19.95 -16.40
CA THR A 91 -9.36 19.07 -17.55
C THR A 91 -9.86 17.67 -17.20
N LEU A 92 -10.62 17.05 -18.11
CA LEU A 92 -11.06 15.66 -18.01
C LEU A 92 -10.29 14.80 -19.01
N SER A 93 -9.50 13.86 -18.50
CA SER A 93 -8.81 12.84 -19.28
C SER A 93 -9.48 11.49 -19.08
N THR A 94 -10.00 10.92 -20.17
CA THR A 94 -10.48 9.52 -20.17
C THR A 94 -9.33 8.59 -20.51
N ARG A 95 -9.15 7.53 -19.72
CA ARG A 95 -8.00 6.61 -19.86
C ARG A 95 -8.43 5.15 -19.73
N MET A 96 -7.58 4.25 -20.22
CA MET A 96 -7.79 2.81 -20.13
C MET A 96 -6.59 2.15 -19.46
N GLY A 97 -6.82 1.44 -18.36
CA GLY A 97 -5.75 0.73 -17.67
C GLY A 97 -5.40 -0.60 -18.33
N ARG A 98 -4.11 -0.88 -18.48
CA ARG A 98 -3.59 -2.13 -19.09
C ARG A 98 -2.75 -2.98 -18.12
N GLY A 99 -2.68 -2.58 -16.85
CA GLY A 99 -1.80 -3.18 -15.85
C GLY A 99 -1.38 -2.12 -14.83
N HIS A 100 -0.22 -2.32 -14.22
CA HIS A 100 0.40 -1.35 -13.31
C HIS A 100 1.39 -0.48 -14.08
N GLU A 101 0.88 0.20 -15.11
CA GLU A 101 1.61 1.13 -15.97
C GLU A 101 0.79 2.41 -16.07
N MET A 102 1.44 3.54 -16.38
CA MET A 102 0.73 4.81 -16.56
C MET A 102 -0.36 4.62 -17.63
N PRO A 103 -1.64 4.84 -17.31
CA PRO A 103 -2.69 4.67 -18.29
C PRO A 103 -2.62 5.84 -19.28
N GLU A 104 -2.79 5.54 -20.57
CA GLU A 104 -2.77 6.52 -21.66
C GLU A 104 -4.18 7.04 -21.96
N HIS A 105 -4.27 8.23 -22.57
CA HIS A 105 -5.55 8.75 -23.02
C HIS A 105 -6.24 7.80 -24.02
N SER A 106 -7.51 7.51 -23.75
CA SER A 106 -8.36 6.75 -24.66
C SER A 106 -9.65 7.51 -24.87
N ARG A 107 -9.88 7.97 -26.11
CA ARG A 107 -11.02 8.82 -26.45
C ARG A 107 -12.37 8.08 -26.27
N MET A 108 -13.15 8.50 -25.28
CA MET A 108 -14.53 8.02 -25.04
C MET A 108 -15.54 9.07 -25.50
N ARG A 109 -16.10 8.92 -26.71
CA ARG A 109 -16.97 9.94 -27.33
C ARG A 109 -18.25 10.25 -26.56
N SER A 110 -18.74 9.30 -25.75
CA SER A 110 -19.94 9.46 -24.93
C SER A 110 -19.67 10.12 -23.58
N VAL A 111 -18.41 10.40 -23.26
CA VAL A 111 -17.96 11.00 -22.00
C VAL A 111 -17.57 12.45 -22.24
N ARG A 112 -18.13 13.37 -21.44
CA ARG A 112 -17.79 14.80 -21.50
C ARG A 112 -18.04 15.49 -20.16
N LEU A 113 -17.30 16.58 -19.92
CA LEU A 113 -17.67 17.53 -18.88
C LEU A 113 -19.01 18.19 -19.23
N ILE A 114 -19.81 18.44 -18.20
CA ILE A 114 -21.08 19.17 -18.30
C ILE A 114 -21.07 20.37 -17.35
N GLU A 115 -22.08 21.22 -17.49
CA GLU A 115 -22.22 22.47 -16.73
C GLU A 115 -22.03 22.30 -15.22
N GLY A 116 -21.43 23.31 -14.59
CA GLY A 116 -21.03 23.28 -13.17
C GLY A 116 -19.71 22.55 -12.90
N SER A 117 -18.95 22.19 -13.94
CA SER A 117 -17.55 21.78 -13.80
C SER A 117 -16.66 23.02 -13.78
N ASP A 118 -15.86 23.19 -12.73
CA ASP A 118 -14.99 24.35 -12.54
C ASP A 118 -14.02 24.13 -11.37
N VAL A 119 -13.10 25.08 -11.12
CA VAL A 119 -12.39 25.18 -9.83
C VAL A 119 -13.00 26.30 -9.00
N VAL A 120 -13.82 25.92 -8.03
CA VAL A 120 -14.55 26.87 -7.17
C VAL A 120 -14.17 26.64 -5.70
N ASN A 121 -13.97 27.73 -4.94
CA ASN A 121 -13.63 27.67 -3.52
C ASN A 121 -12.46 26.75 -3.17
N LYS A 122 -11.40 26.75 -4.01
CA LYS A 122 -10.23 25.85 -3.87
C LYS A 122 -10.56 24.36 -3.98
N THR A 123 -11.62 24.03 -4.70
CA THR A 123 -12.07 22.68 -4.94
C THR A 123 -12.29 22.49 -6.43
N MET A 124 -11.63 21.49 -7.00
CA MET A 124 -11.94 20.99 -8.33
C MET A 124 -13.28 20.29 -8.30
N VAL A 125 -14.16 20.64 -9.23
CA VAL A 125 -15.44 19.99 -9.44
C VAL A 125 -15.54 19.60 -10.91
N ALA A 126 -15.67 18.31 -11.17
CA ALA A 126 -15.93 17.78 -12.51
C ALA A 126 -17.28 17.07 -12.51
N ASN A 127 -18.27 17.68 -13.16
CA ASN A 127 -19.53 17.03 -13.48
C ASN A 127 -19.37 16.36 -14.84
N ILE A 128 -19.60 15.06 -14.91
CA ILE A 128 -19.32 14.22 -16.07
C ILE A 128 -20.63 13.57 -16.51
N HIS A 129 -20.97 13.79 -17.78
CA HIS A 129 -21.93 12.94 -18.48
C HIS A 129 -21.18 11.78 -19.12
N SER A 130 -21.57 10.56 -18.78
CA SER A 130 -21.14 9.35 -19.46
C SER A 130 -22.31 8.68 -20.16
N GLY A 131 -22.09 8.19 -21.38
CA GLY A 131 -22.98 7.18 -21.96
C GLY A 131 -22.69 5.81 -21.36
N ASP A 132 -23.15 4.76 -22.05
CA ASP A 132 -22.96 3.39 -21.61
C ASP A 132 -21.46 3.04 -21.50
N LEU A 133 -21.03 2.67 -20.29
CA LEU A 133 -19.66 2.25 -19.97
C LEU A 133 -19.44 0.74 -20.18
N GLY A 134 -20.49 0.01 -20.53
CA GLY A 134 -20.50 -1.45 -20.66
C GLY A 134 -20.46 -2.15 -19.30
N ASN A 135 -21.11 -3.32 -19.22
CA ASN A 135 -21.08 -4.22 -18.06
C ASN A 135 -21.44 -3.59 -16.70
N MET A 136 -22.24 -2.52 -16.71
CA MET A 136 -22.73 -1.89 -15.48
C MET A 136 -24.01 -2.57 -14.99
N HIS A 137 -24.06 -2.86 -13.70
CA HIS A 137 -25.22 -3.42 -13.01
C HIS A 137 -26.10 -2.28 -12.47
N PHE A 138 -26.98 -1.71 -13.31
CA PHE A 138 -27.80 -0.54 -12.94
C PHE A 138 -28.85 -0.80 -11.84
N LYS A 139 -29.09 -2.05 -11.46
CA LYS A 139 -29.99 -2.45 -10.36
C LYS A 139 -29.25 -3.09 -9.18
N GLY A 140 -27.93 -2.92 -9.11
CA GLY A 140 -27.15 -3.52 -8.03
C GLY A 140 -25.77 -2.88 -7.89
N SER A 141 -24.90 -3.61 -7.21
CA SER A 141 -23.56 -3.17 -6.84
C SER A 141 -22.57 -3.21 -8.01
N ASN A 142 -21.79 -2.14 -8.15
CA ASN A 142 -20.72 -1.99 -9.11
C ASN A 142 -19.41 -1.71 -8.38
N GLN A 143 -18.33 -2.39 -8.76
CA GLN A 143 -17.00 -2.15 -8.21
C GLN A 143 -16.37 -0.90 -8.84
N TRP A 144 -15.71 -0.12 -8.00
CA TRP A 144 -15.01 1.09 -8.37
C TRP A 144 -13.65 1.13 -7.69
N ILE A 145 -12.70 1.76 -8.37
CA ILE A 145 -11.43 2.15 -7.81
C ILE A 145 -11.29 3.67 -7.88
N SER A 146 -10.45 4.20 -7.02
CA SER A 146 -10.11 5.61 -7.00
C SER A 146 -8.63 5.77 -6.66
N ALA A 147 -8.04 6.85 -7.16
CA ALA A 147 -6.63 7.15 -6.95
C ALA A 147 -6.41 8.66 -6.95
N TRP A 148 -5.41 9.14 -6.23
CA TRP A 148 -5.06 10.56 -6.20
C TRP A 148 -3.58 10.78 -5.97
N LYS A 149 -3.08 11.89 -6.50
CA LYS A 149 -1.73 12.40 -6.27
C LYS A 149 -1.81 13.73 -5.56
N THR A 150 -1.06 13.87 -4.48
CA THR A 150 -0.88 15.14 -3.78
C THR A 150 0.26 15.91 -4.44
N GLY A 151 0.11 17.21 -4.64
CA GLY A 151 1.18 18.01 -5.22
C GLY A 151 0.69 19.30 -5.86
N SER A 152 1.62 20.00 -6.52
CA SER A 152 1.27 21.16 -7.32
C SER A 152 0.41 20.74 -8.52
N SER A 153 -0.56 21.58 -8.86
CA SER A 153 -1.39 21.45 -10.06
C SER A 153 -0.56 21.15 -11.32
N LEU A 154 -1.10 20.30 -12.20
CA LEU A 154 -0.54 20.10 -13.54
C LEU A 154 -0.71 21.35 -14.43
N HIS A 155 -1.72 22.19 -14.14
CA HIS A 155 -1.96 23.46 -14.82
C HIS A 155 -1.95 23.29 -16.35
N THR A 156 -2.74 22.33 -16.86
CA THR A 156 -2.72 21.99 -18.28
C THR A 156 -4.08 21.54 -18.81
N THR A 157 -4.38 21.96 -20.03
CA THR A 157 -5.55 21.50 -20.82
C THR A 157 -5.26 20.23 -21.62
N ASP A 158 -4.00 19.76 -21.62
CA ASP A 158 -3.60 18.57 -22.35
C ASP A 158 -4.19 17.31 -21.71
N ILE A 159 -5.20 16.73 -22.39
CA ILE A 159 -5.89 15.51 -21.93
C ILE A 159 -4.98 14.28 -21.89
N ASP A 160 -3.81 14.30 -22.53
CA ASP A 160 -2.83 13.21 -22.55
C ASP A 160 -1.59 13.51 -21.70
N ALA A 161 -1.66 14.50 -20.82
CA ALA A 161 -0.54 14.88 -19.95
C ALA A 161 0.05 13.69 -19.16
N ASP A 162 1.37 13.64 -19.05
CA ASP A 162 2.05 12.66 -18.21
C ASP A 162 1.68 12.82 -16.73
N ILE A 163 1.45 11.70 -16.05
CA ILE A 163 1.12 11.68 -14.62
C ILE A 163 2.05 10.74 -13.86
N GLU A 164 2.41 11.14 -12.65
CA GLU A 164 3.10 10.26 -11.71
C GLU A 164 2.13 9.30 -11.03
N GLU A 165 2.66 8.19 -10.51
CA GLU A 165 1.92 7.20 -9.72
C GLU A 165 1.23 7.85 -8.50
N HIS A 166 0.01 7.41 -8.20
CA HIS A 166 -0.79 7.95 -7.09
C HIS A 166 -0.11 7.78 -5.72
N ASP A 167 -0.30 8.75 -4.83
CA ASP A 167 0.13 8.64 -3.43
C ASP A 167 -0.89 7.86 -2.58
N GLY A 168 -2.11 7.72 -3.07
CA GLY A 168 -3.15 6.97 -2.40
C GLY A 168 -4.20 6.47 -3.38
N HIS A 169 -4.78 5.34 -3.04
CA HIS A 169 -5.85 4.72 -3.81
C HIS A 169 -6.83 4.02 -2.87
N ASN A 170 -7.98 3.64 -3.41
CA ASN A 170 -8.98 2.85 -2.70
C ASN A 170 -9.84 2.06 -3.70
N SER A 171 -10.44 0.97 -3.24
CA SER A 171 -11.45 0.19 -3.96
C SER A 171 -12.71 0.07 -3.13
N PHE A 172 -13.87 0.19 -3.76
CA PHE A 172 -15.15 0.19 -3.08
C PHE A 172 -16.28 -0.23 -4.02
N SER A 173 -17.47 -0.45 -3.45
CA SER A 173 -18.66 -0.84 -4.20
C SER A 173 -19.73 0.22 -4.05
N VAL A 174 -20.43 0.53 -5.14
CA VAL A 174 -21.58 1.45 -5.16
C VAL A 174 -22.79 0.71 -5.67
N ASP A 175 -23.87 0.70 -4.90
CA ASP A 175 -25.15 0.17 -5.34
C ASP A 175 -25.91 1.23 -6.16
N PHE A 176 -26.08 0.97 -7.45
CA PHE A 176 -26.75 1.89 -8.36
C PHE A 176 -28.26 1.96 -8.12
N SER A 177 -28.86 0.99 -7.42
CA SER A 177 -30.27 1.08 -7.02
C SER A 177 -30.54 2.22 -6.05
N GLU A 178 -29.53 2.66 -5.29
CA GLU A 178 -29.62 3.80 -4.37
C GLU A 178 -29.36 5.15 -5.05
N ALA A 179 -28.76 5.13 -6.25
CA ALA A 179 -28.34 6.33 -6.99
C ALA A 179 -29.38 6.79 -8.04
N VAL A 180 -30.59 6.23 -8.03
CA VAL A 180 -31.58 6.48 -9.08
C VAL A 180 -32.21 7.87 -8.95
N VAL A 181 -32.18 8.63 -10.05
CA VAL A 181 -32.78 9.97 -10.16
C VAL A 181 -33.90 10.01 -11.22
N ASN A 182 -34.91 10.85 -11.00
CA ASN A 182 -36.12 10.90 -11.81
C ASN A 182 -36.04 11.83 -13.04
N TYR A 183 -34.84 12.22 -13.45
CA TYR A 183 -34.62 13.16 -14.55
C TYR A 183 -33.41 12.76 -15.38
N ASN A 184 -33.39 13.18 -16.65
CA ASN A 184 -32.35 12.85 -17.64
C ASN A 184 -31.39 14.02 -17.90
N SER A 185 -31.54 15.14 -17.17
CA SER A 185 -30.67 16.32 -17.21
C SER A 185 -29.58 16.24 -16.15
N ASN A 186 -28.65 17.20 -16.17
CA ASN A 186 -27.53 17.28 -15.22
C ASN A 186 -28.04 17.35 -13.75
N PRO A 187 -27.78 16.31 -12.91
CA PRO A 187 -28.20 16.28 -11.50
C PRO A 187 -27.45 17.28 -10.60
N PHE A 188 -26.31 17.79 -11.06
CA PHE A 188 -25.31 18.39 -10.18
C PHE A 188 -25.32 19.92 -10.18
N ILE A 189 -26.21 20.57 -10.94
CA ILE A 189 -26.27 22.04 -11.08
C ILE A 189 -26.48 22.74 -9.74
N HIS A 190 -27.25 22.13 -8.84
CA HIS A 190 -27.55 22.70 -7.51
C HIS A 190 -26.77 22.04 -6.37
N MET A 191 -25.83 21.13 -6.67
CA MET A 191 -24.99 20.52 -5.64
C MET A 191 -23.88 21.48 -5.22
N MET A 192 -23.86 21.78 -3.92
CA MET A 192 -22.81 22.60 -3.30
C MET A 192 -21.44 21.89 -3.32
N THR A 193 -20.40 22.64 -2.98
CA THR A 193 -19.05 22.11 -2.90
C THR A 193 -18.69 21.51 -1.53
N ASP A 194 -19.62 21.48 -0.59
CA ASP A 194 -19.42 20.81 0.68
C ASP A 194 -19.50 19.29 0.52
N THR A 195 -18.90 18.56 1.47
CA THR A 195 -19.01 17.10 1.53
C THR A 195 -20.50 16.70 1.49
N PRO A 196 -20.92 15.81 0.57
CA PRO A 196 -22.33 15.47 0.44
C PRO A 196 -22.89 14.86 1.74
N ASN A 197 -24.04 15.37 2.19
CA ASN A 197 -24.75 14.82 3.35
C ASN A 197 -25.15 13.37 3.07
N GLY A 198 -24.80 12.46 3.98
CA GLY A 198 -25.07 11.02 3.82
C GLY A 198 -24.06 10.27 2.93
N ALA A 199 -22.95 10.92 2.53
CA ALA A 199 -21.89 10.22 1.81
C ALA A 199 -21.31 9.08 2.66
N THR A 200 -21.19 7.91 2.04
CA THR A 200 -20.45 6.80 2.63
C THR A 200 -18.97 7.18 2.66
N SER A 201 -18.36 7.12 3.84
CA SER A 201 -16.93 7.41 3.99
C SER A 201 -16.15 6.11 3.95
N GLY A 202 -15.14 6.05 3.09
CA GLY A 202 -14.23 4.93 3.04
C GLY A 202 -12.78 5.36 3.20
N GLY A 203 -12.04 4.55 3.96
CA GLY A 203 -10.61 4.76 4.13
C GLY A 203 -9.89 4.67 2.79
N GLY A 204 -9.05 5.66 2.50
CA GLY A 204 -8.25 5.68 1.29
C GLY A 204 -7.00 6.50 1.55
N GLY A 205 -5.84 5.85 1.44
CA GLY A 205 -4.53 6.42 1.74
C GLY A 205 -3.64 5.37 2.42
N GLU A 206 -2.33 5.50 2.21
CA GLU A 206 -1.30 4.69 2.88
C GLU A 206 -1.54 4.73 4.40
N GLY A 207 -2.16 3.68 4.94
CA GLY A 207 -2.57 3.67 6.33
C GLY A 207 -1.36 3.80 7.25
N ASN A 208 -1.54 4.38 8.44
CA ASN A 208 -0.50 4.40 9.49
C ASN A 208 0.18 3.04 9.63
N THR A 209 -0.56 1.95 9.44
CA THR A 209 -0.08 0.56 9.45
C THR A 209 0.99 0.26 8.39
N SER A 210 0.87 0.79 7.16
CA SER A 210 1.89 0.63 6.10
C SER A 210 3.16 1.41 6.43
N THR A 211 3.00 2.66 6.89
CA THR A 211 4.13 3.47 7.37
C THR A 211 4.84 2.82 8.56
N ILE A 212 4.08 2.31 9.53
CA ILE A 212 4.60 1.57 10.69
C ILE A 212 5.34 0.31 10.24
N HIS A 213 4.79 -0.46 9.30
CA HIS A 213 5.47 -1.61 8.70
C HIS A 213 6.82 -1.20 8.10
N GLY A 214 6.83 -0.19 7.23
CA GLY A 214 8.05 0.30 6.58
C GLY A 214 9.11 0.77 7.57
N ILE A 215 8.71 1.51 8.61
CA ILE A 215 9.62 1.98 9.66
C ILE A 215 10.18 0.80 10.46
N ILE A 216 9.33 -0.09 10.96
CA ILE A 216 9.75 -1.24 11.77
C ILE A 216 10.72 -2.12 10.97
N MET A 217 10.36 -2.47 9.74
CA MET A 217 11.19 -3.34 8.90
C MET A 217 12.51 -2.69 8.52
N SER A 218 12.51 -1.37 8.27
CA SER A 218 13.75 -0.61 8.02
C SER A 218 14.68 -0.66 9.24
N VAL A 219 14.17 -0.38 10.45
CA VAL A 219 14.98 -0.42 11.68
C VAL A 219 15.54 -1.82 11.93
N VAL A 220 14.71 -2.85 11.79
CA VAL A 220 15.10 -4.25 12.00
C VAL A 220 16.26 -4.67 11.07
N PHE A 221 16.14 -4.40 9.77
CA PHE A 221 17.13 -4.87 8.79
C PHE A 221 18.33 -3.95 8.61
N LEU A 222 18.15 -2.62 8.68
CA LEU A 222 19.27 -1.68 8.53
C LEU A 222 20.12 -1.57 9.79
N LEU A 223 19.54 -1.75 10.98
CA LEU A 223 20.22 -1.49 12.24
C LEU A 223 20.21 -2.70 13.17
N GLY A 224 19.03 -3.29 13.41
CA GLY A 224 18.85 -4.36 14.40
C GLY A 224 19.73 -5.58 14.16
N TYR A 225 19.58 -6.24 13.01
CA TYR A 225 20.34 -7.45 12.66
C TYR A 225 21.86 -7.17 12.51
N PRO A 226 22.31 -6.13 11.78
CA PRO A 226 23.72 -5.79 11.68
C PRO A 226 24.36 -5.52 13.05
N LEU A 227 23.73 -4.71 13.90
CA LEU A 227 24.24 -4.40 15.23
C LEU A 227 24.31 -5.65 16.11
N GLY A 228 23.26 -6.47 16.10
CA GLY A 228 23.23 -7.72 16.84
C GLY A 228 24.36 -8.67 16.46
N SER A 229 24.67 -8.74 15.16
CA SER A 229 25.76 -9.59 14.65
C SER A 229 27.16 -9.08 15.05
N LEU A 230 27.32 -7.79 15.35
CA LEU A 230 28.56 -7.19 15.88
C LEU A 230 28.78 -7.43 17.38
N LEU A 231 27.73 -7.74 18.14
CA LEU A 231 27.85 -7.99 19.59
C LEU A 231 28.77 -9.18 19.89
N MET A 232 28.72 -10.25 19.08
CA MET A 232 29.63 -11.39 19.26
C MET A 232 31.10 -11.03 18.99
N PRO A 233 31.46 -10.35 17.89
CA PRO A 233 32.81 -9.87 17.69
C PRO A 233 33.37 -8.93 18.76
N ILE A 234 32.53 -8.04 19.30
CA ILE A 234 32.98 -6.96 20.18
C ILE A 234 32.97 -7.38 21.65
N ILE A 235 31.86 -7.96 22.12
CA ILE A 235 31.64 -8.30 23.53
C ILE A 235 32.01 -9.76 23.83
N GLY A 236 31.85 -10.66 22.85
CA GLY A 236 32.20 -12.08 22.99
C GLY A 236 31.22 -12.91 23.85
N LYS A 237 30.14 -12.29 24.36
CA LYS A 237 29.13 -12.96 25.19
C LYS A 237 27.96 -13.46 24.34
N TRP A 238 27.81 -14.79 24.24
CA TRP A 238 26.79 -15.43 23.41
C TRP A 238 25.36 -15.07 23.79
N PHE A 239 25.07 -14.97 25.09
CA PHE A 239 23.72 -14.66 25.57
C PHE A 239 23.29 -13.24 25.18
N ILE A 240 24.19 -12.25 25.21
CA ILE A 240 23.88 -10.87 24.81
C ILE A 240 23.50 -10.81 23.33
N HIS A 241 24.28 -11.52 22.49
CA HIS A 241 23.96 -11.65 21.07
C HIS A 241 22.63 -12.37 20.86
N ALA A 242 22.42 -13.52 21.50
CA ALA A 242 21.20 -14.30 21.35
C ALA A 242 19.97 -13.50 21.78
N THR A 243 20.00 -12.84 22.95
CA THR A 243 18.89 -12.03 23.44
C THR A 243 18.55 -10.89 22.48
N TRP A 244 19.56 -10.12 22.03
CA TRP A 244 19.34 -9.05 21.06
C TRP A 244 18.74 -9.57 19.75
N GLN A 245 19.28 -10.67 19.22
CA GLN A 245 18.79 -11.28 17.99
C GLN A 245 17.34 -11.77 18.12
N MET A 246 16.96 -12.32 19.27
CA MET A 246 15.57 -12.74 19.52
C MET A 246 14.61 -11.56 19.62
N ILE A 247 15.01 -10.45 20.23
CA ILE A 247 14.19 -9.22 20.27
C ILE A 247 13.94 -8.71 18.84
N VAL A 248 15.02 -8.56 18.06
CA VAL A 248 14.93 -8.12 16.66
C VAL A 248 14.09 -9.08 15.81
N PHE A 249 14.22 -10.39 16.04
CA PHE A 249 13.42 -11.41 15.36
C PHE A 249 11.92 -11.29 15.67
N ILE A 250 11.54 -11.07 16.93
CA ILE A 250 10.13 -10.87 17.31
C ILE A 250 9.61 -9.56 16.71
N THR A 251 10.39 -8.48 16.77
CA THR A 251 10.03 -7.19 16.16
C THR A 251 9.85 -7.30 14.64
N MET A 252 10.67 -8.11 13.96
CA MET A 252 10.53 -8.41 12.53
C MET A 252 9.16 -9.03 12.23
N TRP A 253 8.73 -10.02 13.04
CA TRP A 253 7.41 -10.64 12.86
C TRP A 253 6.26 -9.69 13.16
N ALA A 254 6.39 -8.81 14.17
CA ALA A 254 5.42 -7.75 14.41
C ALA A 254 5.30 -6.80 13.21
N GLY A 255 6.44 -6.39 12.63
CA GLY A 255 6.49 -5.61 11.40
C GLY A 255 5.85 -6.35 10.23
N PHE A 256 6.15 -7.65 10.05
CA PHE A 256 5.57 -8.48 9.01
C PHE A 256 4.04 -8.60 9.11
N VAL A 257 3.51 -8.81 10.32
CA VAL A 257 2.06 -8.85 10.57
C VAL A 257 1.42 -7.49 10.30
N ALA A 258 2.04 -6.38 10.74
CA ALA A 258 1.56 -5.04 10.41
C ALA A 258 1.48 -4.83 8.89
N GLY A 259 2.48 -5.30 8.14
CA GLY A 259 2.45 -5.26 6.67
C GLY A 259 1.31 -6.08 6.05
N LYS A 260 0.99 -7.25 6.62
CA LYS A 260 -0.15 -8.06 6.19
C LYS A 260 -1.49 -7.41 6.50
N LEU A 261 -1.64 -6.80 7.67
CA LEU A 261 -2.86 -6.06 8.05
C LEU A 261 -3.04 -4.77 7.24
N ALA A 262 -1.94 -4.16 6.78
CA ALA A 262 -1.99 -3.04 5.84
C ALA A 262 -2.36 -3.47 4.41
N ALA A 263 -2.25 -4.77 4.09
CA ALA A 263 -2.36 -5.32 2.74
C ALA A 263 -3.76 -5.86 2.37
N ASP A 264 -4.82 -5.40 3.03
CA ASP A 264 -6.19 -5.79 2.65
C ASP A 264 -6.62 -5.27 1.26
N LEU A 265 -5.78 -4.51 0.54
CA LEU A 265 -6.04 -4.05 -0.83
C LEU A 265 -4.76 -4.09 -1.71
N VAL A 266 -4.70 -5.04 -2.67
CA VAL A 266 -3.80 -5.15 -3.86
C VAL A 266 -2.42 -5.86 -3.70
N GLN A 267 -1.96 -6.43 -4.82
CA GLN A 267 -1.27 -7.71 -5.01
C GLN A 267 0.27 -7.67 -5.27
N ARG A 268 0.88 -8.80 -4.90
CA ARG A 268 1.80 -9.70 -5.65
C ARG A 268 2.86 -9.08 -6.58
N SER A 269 4.03 -8.78 -6.03
CA SER A 269 5.33 -9.21 -6.58
C SER A 269 6.45 -9.06 -5.53
N THR A 270 6.48 -7.94 -4.80
CA THR A 270 7.52 -7.64 -3.78
C THR A 270 7.21 -8.24 -2.41
N CYS A 271 5.94 -8.58 -2.16
CA CYS A 271 5.54 -9.38 -1.01
C CYS A 271 6.24 -10.76 -1.02
N ILE A 272 6.65 -11.29 -2.18
CA ILE A 272 7.25 -12.63 -2.28
C ILE A 272 8.66 -12.62 -1.67
N ILE A 273 9.54 -11.70 -2.07
CA ILE A 273 10.93 -11.67 -1.57
C ILE A 273 10.94 -11.41 -0.06
N GLY A 274 10.22 -10.39 0.41
CA GLY A 274 10.11 -10.08 1.84
C GLY A 274 9.54 -11.24 2.66
N THR A 275 8.47 -11.89 2.17
CA THR A 275 7.88 -13.07 2.86
C THR A 275 8.84 -14.25 2.89
N VAL A 276 9.54 -14.52 1.78
CA VAL A 276 10.54 -15.59 1.70
C VAL A 276 11.70 -15.30 2.66
N VAL A 277 12.24 -14.07 2.69
CA VAL A 277 13.31 -13.69 3.62
C VAL A 277 12.87 -13.84 5.08
N CYS A 278 11.67 -13.36 5.45
CA CYS A 278 11.13 -13.55 6.80
C CYS A 278 10.96 -15.04 7.15
N GLY A 279 10.46 -15.86 6.22
CA GLY A 279 10.32 -17.31 6.41
C GLY A 279 11.67 -18.01 6.57
N LEU A 280 12.64 -17.67 5.73
CA LEU A 280 14.02 -18.16 5.82
C LEU A 280 14.69 -17.74 7.15
N MET A 281 14.35 -16.58 7.70
CA MET A 281 14.91 -16.12 8.97
C MET A 281 14.56 -17.03 10.16
N VAL A 282 13.52 -17.88 10.07
CA VAL A 282 13.20 -18.87 11.12
C VAL A 282 14.31 -19.91 11.29
N ILE A 283 15.09 -20.17 10.24
CA ILE A 283 16.20 -21.13 10.28
C ILE A 283 17.39 -20.56 11.08
N GLN A 284 17.54 -19.23 11.18
CA GLN A 284 18.67 -18.59 11.85
C GLN A 284 18.79 -18.92 13.34
N PRO A 285 17.73 -18.80 14.18
CA PRO A 285 17.77 -19.22 15.59
C PRO A 285 18.14 -20.70 15.77
N ILE A 286 17.63 -21.59 14.89
CA ILE A 286 17.91 -23.02 14.93
C ILE A 286 19.41 -23.27 14.67
N LEU A 287 19.94 -22.70 13.58
CA LEU A 287 21.36 -22.80 13.26
C LEU A 287 22.25 -22.16 14.33
N GLY A 288 21.80 -21.05 14.94
CA GLY A 288 22.51 -20.38 16.03
C GLY A 288 22.62 -21.26 17.28
N GLY A 289 21.53 -21.94 17.65
CA GLY A 289 21.52 -22.90 18.76
C GLY A 289 22.42 -24.11 18.50
N LEU A 290 22.34 -24.69 17.30
CA LEU A 290 23.22 -25.80 16.89
C LEU A 290 24.70 -25.38 16.85
N HIS A 291 24.98 -24.20 16.31
CA HIS A 291 26.32 -23.61 16.30
C HIS A 291 26.86 -23.46 17.72
N HIS A 292 26.05 -22.92 18.64
CA HIS A 292 26.47 -22.73 20.03
C HIS A 292 26.75 -24.06 20.74
N ARG A 293 25.85 -25.06 20.60
CA ARG A 293 26.03 -26.40 21.19
C ARG A 293 27.30 -27.08 20.67
N ASN A 294 27.55 -26.99 19.36
CA ASN A 294 28.75 -27.55 18.75
C ASN A 294 30.01 -26.83 19.21
N PHE A 295 29.97 -25.49 19.31
CA PHE A 295 31.11 -24.71 19.78
C PHE A 295 31.41 -25.01 21.26
N ALA A 296 30.37 -25.14 22.10
CA ALA A 296 30.54 -25.52 23.51
C ALA A 296 31.18 -26.92 23.65
N LYS A 297 30.82 -27.88 22.79
CA LYS A 297 31.36 -29.24 22.81
C LYS A 297 32.77 -29.34 22.23
N HIS A 298 33.03 -28.70 21.10
CA HIS A 298 34.26 -28.91 20.31
C HIS A 298 35.28 -27.79 20.46
N GLN A 299 34.91 -26.65 21.05
CA GLN A 299 35.74 -25.44 21.22
C GLN A 299 36.36 -24.92 19.90
N CYS A 300 35.82 -25.34 18.76
CA CYS A 300 36.26 -24.97 17.42
C CYS A 300 35.06 -24.64 16.52
N ARG A 301 35.32 -23.98 15.39
CA ARG A 301 34.27 -23.71 14.39
C ARG A 301 34.01 -25.00 13.59
N THR A 302 32.74 -25.35 13.47
CA THR A 302 32.27 -26.51 12.69
C THR A 302 31.61 -26.03 11.40
N GLY A 303 31.26 -26.94 10.49
CA GLY A 303 30.52 -26.60 9.26
C GLY A 303 29.23 -25.82 9.54
N ILE A 304 28.52 -26.15 10.62
CA ILE A 304 27.31 -25.43 11.07
C ILE A 304 27.63 -23.97 11.43
N SER A 305 28.80 -23.71 12.02
CA SER A 305 29.25 -22.34 12.31
C SER A 305 29.36 -21.50 11.03
N HIS A 306 29.93 -22.07 9.97
CA HIS A 306 30.07 -21.39 8.70
C HIS A 306 28.72 -21.20 8.01
N ALA A 307 27.86 -22.22 8.04
CA ALA A 307 26.51 -22.15 7.51
C ALA A 307 25.71 -21.02 8.17
N HIS A 308 25.64 -20.98 9.50
CA HIS A 308 24.94 -19.93 10.26
C HIS A 308 25.40 -18.52 9.87
N ILE A 309 26.73 -18.29 9.83
CA ILE A 309 27.32 -16.98 9.55
C ILE A 309 27.05 -16.52 8.11
N TRP A 310 27.35 -17.36 7.12
CA TRP A 310 27.21 -16.99 5.70
C TRP A 310 25.75 -16.91 5.28
N TYR A 311 24.90 -17.82 5.76
CA TYR A 311 23.46 -17.76 5.57
C TYR A 311 22.88 -16.46 6.14
N GLY A 312 23.33 -16.04 7.33
CA GLY A 312 22.85 -14.82 7.98
C GLY A 312 23.24 -13.57 7.21
N ARG A 313 24.49 -13.53 6.71
CA ARG A 313 24.96 -12.44 5.85
C ARG A 313 24.16 -12.33 4.57
N ALA A 314 23.88 -13.44 3.90
CA ALA A 314 23.07 -13.45 2.69
C ALA A 314 21.65 -12.91 2.96
N LEU A 315 20.98 -13.38 4.03
CA LEU A 315 19.65 -12.91 4.38
C LEU A 315 19.61 -11.43 4.77
N MET A 316 20.64 -10.91 5.48
CA MET A 316 20.72 -9.49 5.80
C MET A 316 20.82 -8.63 4.53
N ILE A 317 21.67 -9.02 3.57
CA ILE A 317 21.82 -8.29 2.30
C ILE A 317 20.50 -8.31 1.53
N LEU A 318 19.88 -9.49 1.39
CA LEU A 318 18.59 -9.62 0.72
C LEU A 318 17.49 -8.78 1.39
N GLY A 319 17.46 -8.76 2.72
CA GLY A 319 16.50 -7.95 3.48
C GLY A 319 16.68 -6.45 3.30
N ILE A 320 17.92 -5.95 3.30
CA ILE A 320 18.22 -4.53 3.05
C ILE A 320 17.85 -4.13 1.62
N VAL A 321 18.20 -4.94 0.62
CA VAL A 321 17.83 -4.69 -0.78
C VAL A 321 16.31 -4.70 -0.92
N ASN A 322 15.63 -5.69 -0.32
CA ASN A 322 14.17 -5.77 -0.32
C ASN A 322 13.52 -4.56 0.34
N GLY A 323 14.07 -4.03 1.44
CA GLY A 323 13.57 -2.81 2.09
C GLY A 323 13.71 -1.58 1.19
N GLY A 324 14.84 -1.43 0.51
CA GLY A 324 15.06 -0.34 -0.47
C GLY A 324 14.10 -0.41 -1.66
N LEU A 325 13.91 -1.60 -2.23
CA LEU A 325 12.92 -1.83 -3.29
C LEU A 325 11.48 -1.57 -2.80
N GLY A 326 11.16 -1.98 -1.56
CA GLY A 326 9.87 -1.71 -0.94
C GLY A 326 9.56 -0.22 -0.82
N LEU A 327 10.54 0.61 -0.46
CA LEU A 327 10.38 2.07 -0.43
C LEU A 327 10.18 2.68 -1.82
N GLN A 328 10.87 2.16 -2.84
CA GLN A 328 10.69 2.63 -4.22
C GLN A 328 9.28 2.34 -4.74
N LEU A 329 8.77 1.14 -4.45
CA LEU A 329 7.43 0.71 -4.88
C LEU A 329 6.31 1.35 -4.06
N ALA A 330 6.58 1.77 -2.83
CA ALA A 330 5.65 2.56 -2.04
C ALA A 330 5.61 4.04 -2.49
N GLY A 331 6.29 4.42 -3.57
CA GLY A 331 6.33 5.81 -4.03
C GLY A 331 7.02 6.76 -3.03
N ALA A 332 7.88 6.25 -2.14
CA ALA A 332 8.48 7.08 -1.11
C ALA A 332 9.31 8.23 -1.71
N SER A 333 9.25 9.40 -1.08
CA SER A 333 9.98 10.57 -1.59
C SER A 333 11.47 10.28 -1.84
N LYS A 334 12.05 10.90 -2.87
CA LYS A 334 13.49 10.75 -3.20
C LYS A 334 14.40 10.98 -1.99
N LYS A 335 14.03 11.91 -1.08
CA LYS A 335 14.74 12.18 0.17
C LYS A 335 14.78 10.95 1.11
N LEU A 336 13.67 10.24 1.26
CA LEU A 336 13.59 9.04 2.11
C LEU A 336 14.38 7.87 1.50
N ILE A 337 14.28 7.67 0.19
CA ILE A 337 15.05 6.62 -0.52
C ILE A 337 16.56 6.87 -0.36
N VAL A 338 17.01 8.10 -0.59
CA VAL A 338 18.41 8.50 -0.40
C VAL A 338 18.82 8.33 1.07
N GLY A 339 17.98 8.76 2.02
CA GLY A 339 18.22 8.59 3.45
C GLY A 339 18.40 7.13 3.84
N TYR A 340 17.52 6.24 3.36
CA TYR A 340 17.63 4.79 3.57
C TYR A 340 18.95 4.23 3.03
N GLY A 341 19.33 4.63 1.81
CA GLY A 341 20.59 4.23 1.19
C GLY A 341 21.83 4.67 1.98
N VAL A 342 21.85 5.91 2.47
CA VAL A 342 22.94 6.44 3.30
C VAL A 342 23.06 5.66 4.60
N VAL A 343 21.95 5.41 5.30
CA VAL A 343 21.95 4.61 6.54
C VAL A 343 22.44 3.19 6.26
N GLY A 344 21.96 2.54 5.19
CA GLY A 344 22.41 1.20 4.79
C GLY A 344 23.90 1.11 4.47
N LEU A 345 24.45 2.14 3.82
CA LEU A 345 25.88 2.23 3.54
C LEU A 345 26.69 2.38 4.84
N VAL A 346 26.30 3.33 5.70
CA VAL A 346 26.99 3.57 6.99
C VAL A 346 26.99 2.31 7.85
N THR A 347 25.84 1.65 8.00
CA THR A 347 25.75 0.42 8.80
C THR A 347 26.61 -0.70 8.21
N SER A 348 26.62 -0.84 6.87
CA SER A 348 27.45 -1.85 6.19
C SER A 348 28.95 -1.60 6.39
N LEU A 349 29.38 -0.34 6.37
CA LEU A 349 30.76 0.06 6.70
C LEU A 349 31.11 -0.23 8.16
N MET A 350 30.21 0.08 9.10
CA MET A 350 30.40 -0.23 10.52
C MET A 350 30.50 -1.76 10.75
N TYR A 351 29.65 -2.54 10.09
CA TYR A 351 29.66 -3.99 10.17
C TYR A 351 30.98 -4.59 9.68
N THR A 352 31.44 -4.15 8.50
CA THR A 352 32.70 -4.63 7.91
C THR A 352 33.91 -4.19 8.73
N ALA A 353 33.97 -2.95 9.21
CA ALA A 353 35.04 -2.45 10.08
C ALA A 353 35.14 -3.26 11.39
N GLY A 354 33.99 -3.57 12.02
CA GLY A 354 33.94 -4.40 13.22
C GLY A 354 34.45 -5.82 12.98
N ALA A 355 34.09 -6.42 11.83
CA ALA A 355 34.56 -7.74 11.44
C ALA A 355 36.08 -7.76 11.18
N VAL A 356 36.61 -6.77 10.44
CA VAL A 356 38.04 -6.63 10.13
C VAL A 356 38.85 -6.41 11.42
N ARG A 357 38.40 -5.52 12.32
CA ARG A 357 39.07 -5.27 13.60
C ARG A 357 39.23 -6.55 14.43
N LYS A 358 38.23 -7.44 14.44
CA LYS A 358 38.32 -8.74 15.12
C LYS A 358 39.36 -9.65 14.46
N MET A 359 39.38 -9.71 13.13
CA MET A 359 40.38 -10.50 12.40
C MET A 359 41.80 -10.04 12.73
N LEU A 360 42.05 -8.72 12.71
CA LEU A 360 43.35 -8.14 13.04
C LEU A 360 43.78 -8.40 14.49
N ARG A 361 42.85 -8.30 15.45
CA ARG A 361 43.13 -8.62 16.86
C ARG A 361 43.42 -10.11 17.08
N GLY A 362 42.73 -11.00 16.36
CA GLY A 362 43.00 -12.43 16.38
C GLY A 362 44.40 -12.76 15.85
N ALA A 363 44.80 -12.15 14.73
CA ALA A 363 46.12 -12.33 14.14
C ALA A 363 47.25 -11.88 15.09
N LYS A 364 47.10 -10.72 15.76
CA LYS A 364 48.08 -10.26 16.75
C LYS A 364 48.20 -11.19 17.96
N LYS A 365 47.09 -11.79 18.42
CA LYS A 365 47.13 -12.71 19.58
C LYS A 365 47.90 -14.00 19.28
N HIS A 366 47.78 -14.54 18.06
CA HIS A 366 48.53 -15.71 17.62
C HIS A 366 50.03 -15.45 17.41
N GLN A 367 50.44 -14.21 17.12
CA GLN A 367 51.87 -13.86 17.02
C GLN A 367 52.58 -13.78 18.37
N HIS A 368 51.85 -13.63 19.48
CA HIS A 368 52.41 -13.49 20.83
C HIS A 368 52.34 -14.76 21.69
N GLU A 369 51.78 -15.86 21.17
CA GLU A 369 51.77 -17.16 21.86
C GLU A 369 52.89 -18.04 21.30
N PRO A 370 54.01 -18.28 22.02
CA PRO A 370 55.05 -19.17 21.53
C PRO A 370 54.47 -20.59 21.39
N MET A 371 54.66 -21.20 20.21
CA MET A 371 54.19 -22.55 19.92
C MET A 371 54.71 -23.53 20.99
N LYS A 372 53.82 -24.04 21.86
CA LYS A 372 54.11 -25.24 22.64
C LYS A 372 54.13 -26.43 21.70
N TYR A 373 55.33 -26.80 21.27
CA TYR A 373 55.57 -28.02 20.52
C TYR A 373 55.42 -29.23 21.46
N ASN A 374 54.21 -29.78 21.56
CA ASN A 374 54.01 -31.12 22.12
C ASN A 374 54.22 -32.13 20.98
N GLY A 375 55.48 -32.52 20.80
CA GLY A 375 55.87 -33.61 19.93
C GLY A 375 55.39 -34.94 20.50
N SER A 376 54.29 -35.46 19.96
CA SER A 376 54.08 -36.91 19.85
C SER A 376 53.10 -37.16 18.72
N TYR A 377 53.63 -37.32 17.51
CA TYR A 377 52.98 -38.10 16.47
C TYR A 377 54.01 -39.06 15.92
N SER A 378 53.91 -40.29 16.41
CA SER A 378 54.31 -41.48 15.69
C SER A 378 53.72 -41.43 14.28
N ALA A 379 54.55 -41.80 13.31
CA ALA A 379 54.26 -41.87 11.90
C ALA A 379 53.08 -42.80 11.54
N VAL A 380 52.65 -42.69 10.28
CA VAL A 380 51.82 -43.64 9.50
C VAL A 380 50.31 -43.48 9.78
N ALA A 381 49.39 -43.29 8.81
CA ALA A 381 49.37 -43.54 7.38
C ALA A 381 48.32 -42.63 6.69
N LEU A 382 48.49 -42.50 5.37
CA LEU A 382 47.43 -42.25 4.39
C LEU A 382 46.16 -43.09 4.66
N ILE A 383 45.00 -42.43 4.67
CA ILE A 383 43.84 -42.59 3.76
C ILE A 383 42.81 -41.51 4.13
#